data_AF-A0A938DA87-F1
#
_entry.id   AF-A0A938DA87-F1
#
_cell.length_a   1.000
_cell.length_b   1.000
_cell.length_c   1.000
_cell.angle_alpha   90.00
_cell.angle_beta   90.00
_cell.angle_gamma   90.00
#
_symmetry.space_group_name_H-M   'P 1'
#
loop_
_entity.id
_entity.type
_entity.pdbx_description
1 polymer ?
#
loop_
_entity_poly.entity_id
_entity_poly.type
_entity_poly.pdbx_seq_one_letter_code
_entity_poly.pdbx_strand_id
1 'polypeptide(L)'
;MTYLLYVFAGGALVSWLAALISGIRMMGMLNGRLSAGAMMFRGVEWFNAANFKPEAAPIRRMFVRAFVAFFVCLLAIAVLSILLARPA
;
A
#
# COMPACT_ATOMS: atom_id res chain seq x y z
N MET A 1 17.20 -17.25 8.98
CA MET A 1 16.12 -16.94 8.02
C MET A 1 14.81 -16.54 8.70
N THR A 2 14.40 -17.19 9.79
CA THR A 2 13.16 -16.85 10.52
C THR A 2 13.09 -15.39 11.02
N TYR A 3 14.20 -14.83 11.52
CA TYR A 3 14.26 -13.41 11.90
C TYR A 3 13.97 -12.45 10.73
N LEU A 4 14.41 -12.78 9.51
CA LEU A 4 14.14 -11.96 8.33
C LEU A 4 12.65 -11.97 7.99
N LEU A 5 11.95 -13.09 8.17
CA LEU A 5 10.50 -13.16 8.00
C LEU A 5 9.78 -12.20 8.95
N TYR A 6 10.17 -12.13 10.22
CA TYR A 6 9.57 -11.19 11.16
C TYR A 6 9.84 -9.73 10.81
N VAL A 7 11.04 -9.41 10.32
CA VAL A 7 11.36 -8.06 9.85
C VAL A 7 10.48 -7.66 8.66
N PHE A 8 10.35 -8.52 7.65
CA PHE A 8 9.48 -8.22 6.50
C PHE A 8 8.00 -8.24 6.88
N ALA A 9 7.56 -9.08 7.83
CA ALA A 9 6.20 -9.05 8.34
C ALA A 9 5.88 -7.73 9.08
N GLY A 10 6.80 -7.27 9.94
CA GLY A 10 6.68 -5.97 10.60
C GLY A 10 6.68 -4.81 9.60
N GLY A 11 7.58 -4.85 8.61
CA GLY A 11 7.63 -3.86 7.52
C GLY A 11 6.36 -3.85 6.67
N ALA A 12 5.79 -5.01 6.36
CA ALA A 12 4.52 -5.14 5.68
C ALA A 12 3.39 -4.50 6.51
N LEU A 13 3.30 -4.81 7.82
CA LEU A 13 2.28 -4.25 8.70
C LEU A 13 2.36 -2.71 8.75
N VAL A 14 3.54 -2.15 8.97
CA VAL A 14 3.76 -0.69 9.02
C VAL A 14 3.41 -0.05 7.68
N SER A 15 3.86 -0.62 6.57
CA SER A 15 3.59 -0.11 5.23
C SER A 15 2.09 -0.16 4.89
N TRP A 16 1.42 -1.23 5.30
CA TRP A 16 -0.02 -1.37 5.13
C TRP A 16 -0.81 -0.33 5.92
N LEU A 17 -0.47 -0.11 7.20
CA LEU A 17 -1.09 0.92 8.02
C LEU A 17 -0.86 2.33 7.45
N ALA A 18 0.37 2.62 7.00
CA ALA A 18 0.70 3.88 6.36
C ALA A 18 -0.11 4.11 5.08
N ALA A 19 -0.28 3.07 4.25
CA ALA A 19 -1.13 3.13 3.05
C ALA A 19 -2.61 3.34 3.42
N LEU A 20 -3.12 2.63 4.42
CA LEU A 20 -4.51 2.75 4.88
C LEU A 20 -4.83 4.16 5.40
N ILE A 21 -3.98 4.71 6.28
CA ILE A 21 -4.14 6.06 6.83
C ILE A 21 -4.06 7.11 5.70
N SER A 22 -3.10 6.97 4.78
CA SER A 22 -2.96 7.87 3.64
C SER A 22 -4.19 7.80 2.73
N GLY A 23 -4.70 6.60 2.48
CA GLY A 23 -5.90 6.38 1.68
C GLY A 23 -7.15 7.02 2.30
N ILE A 24 -7.38 6.81 3.59
CA ILE A 24 -8.49 7.45 4.32
C ILE A 24 -8.40 8.98 4.22
N ARG A 25 -7.20 9.56 4.42
CA ARG A 25 -6.99 11.00 4.27
C ARG A 25 -7.26 11.49 2.85
N MET A 26 -6.85 10.72 1.84
CA MET A 26 -7.09 11.06 0.43
C MET A 26 -8.57 11.07 0.05
N MET A 27 -9.42 10.26 0.68
CA MET A 27 -10.86 10.27 0.42
C MET A 27 -11.49 11.64 0.73
N GLY A 28 -10.99 12.36 1.73
CA GLY A 28 -11.44 13.72 2.04
C GLY A 28 -10.96 14.79 1.04
N MET A 29 -10.08 14.43 0.11
CA MET A 29 -9.45 15.35 -0.84
C MET A 29 -9.80 15.04 -2.30
N LEU A 30 -10.94 14.37 -2.52
CA LEU A 30 -11.47 14.09 -3.85
C LEU A 30 -11.88 15.38 -4.57
N ASN A 31 -11.70 15.40 -5.90
CA ASN A 31 -12.00 16.56 -6.75
C ASN A 31 -13.41 16.49 -7.38
N GLY A 32 -14.32 15.68 -6.83
CA GLY A 32 -15.70 15.54 -7.31
C GLY A 32 -15.89 14.70 -8.59
N ARG A 33 -14.80 14.31 -9.28
CA ARG A 33 -14.86 13.41 -10.47
C ARG A 33 -15.26 11.97 -10.14
N LEU A 34 -15.04 11.56 -8.90
CA LEU A 34 -15.34 10.22 -8.41
C LEU A 34 -15.93 10.33 -7.00
N SER A 35 -16.95 9.52 -6.70
CA SER A 35 -17.44 9.37 -5.33
C SER A 35 -16.51 8.47 -4.52
N ALA A 36 -16.44 8.69 -3.20
CA ALA A 36 -15.66 7.83 -2.30
C ALA A 36 -16.09 6.36 -2.40
N GLY A 37 -17.39 6.10 -2.56
CA GLY A 37 -17.92 4.75 -2.78
C GLY A 37 -17.38 4.11 -4.06
N ALA A 38 -17.44 4.82 -5.19
CA ALA A 38 -16.90 4.31 -6.46
C ALA A 38 -15.39 4.05 -6.39
N MET A 39 -14.68 4.84 -5.59
CA MET A 39 -13.24 4.73 -5.39
C MET A 39 -12.86 3.44 -4.66
N MET A 40 -13.63 3.05 -3.63
CA MET A 40 -13.37 1.82 -2.85
C MET A 40 -13.44 0.55 -3.71
N PHE A 41 -14.29 0.53 -4.73
CA PHE A 41 -14.41 -0.61 -5.65
C PHE A 41 -13.43 -0.54 -6.84
N ARG A 42 -12.95 0.67 -7.19
CA ARG A 42 -12.05 0.87 -8.33
C ARG A 42 -10.62 1.11 -7.88
N GLY A 43 -9.91 0.03 -7.59
CA GLY A 43 -8.52 0.06 -7.10
C GLY A 43 -7.56 0.90 -7.96
N VAL A 44 -7.73 0.94 -9.28
CA VAL A 44 -6.87 1.71 -10.20
C VAL A 44 -7.02 3.23 -10.01
N GLU A 45 -8.20 3.70 -9.60
CA GLU A 45 -8.48 5.14 -9.46
C GLU A 45 -7.74 5.79 -8.29
N TRP A 46 -7.25 4.99 -7.34
CA TRP A 46 -6.40 5.44 -6.23
C TRP A 46 -5.04 5.98 -6.70
N PHE A 47 -4.58 5.52 -7.85
CA PHE A 47 -3.29 5.89 -8.43
C PHE A 47 -3.40 7.07 -9.40
N ASN A 48 -4.60 7.38 -9.87
CA ASN A 48 -4.84 8.45 -10.82
C ASN A 48 -4.87 9.82 -10.12
N ALA A 49 -3.84 10.64 -10.36
CA ALA A 49 -3.70 11.97 -9.80
C ALA A 49 -4.89 12.89 -10.10
N ALA A 50 -5.59 12.67 -11.21
CA ALA A 50 -6.64 13.55 -11.70
C ALA A 50 -7.95 13.46 -10.87
N ASN A 51 -8.07 12.45 -10.00
CA ASN A 51 -9.23 12.26 -9.12
C ASN A 51 -9.15 13.08 -7.82
N PHE A 52 -7.98 13.66 -7.53
CA PHE A 52 -7.71 14.36 -6.28
C PHE A 52 -7.42 15.83 -6.48
N LYS A 53 -7.62 16.61 -5.43
CA LYS A 53 -7.16 18.00 -5.36
C LYS A 53 -5.62 18.06 -5.38
N PRO A 54 -5.02 19.16 -5.87
CA PRO A 54 -3.55 19.32 -5.90
C PRO A 54 -2.88 19.13 -4.54
N GLU A 55 -3.56 19.53 -3.46
CA GLU A 55 -3.15 19.38 -2.06
C GLU A 55 -2.93 17.91 -1.63
N ALA A 56 -3.58 16.96 -2.31
CA ALA A 56 -3.43 15.54 -2.03
C ALA A 56 -2.14 14.94 -2.61
N ALA A 57 -1.39 15.66 -3.47
CA ALA A 57 -0.18 15.15 -4.13
C ALA A 57 0.88 14.55 -3.17
N PRO A 58 1.27 15.20 -2.04
CA PRO A 58 2.20 14.59 -1.09
C PRO A 58 1.64 13.31 -0.45
N ILE A 59 0.36 13.30 -0.08
CA ILE A 59 -0.30 12.15 0.55
C ILE A 59 -0.40 11.00 -0.45
N ARG A 60 -0.73 11.27 -1.71
CA ARG A 60 -0.73 10.27 -2.79
C ARG A 60 0.64 9.65 -3.00
N ARG A 61 1.71 10.45 -3.01
CA ARG A 61 3.08 9.91 -3.12
C ARG A 61 3.41 8.99 -1.95
N MET A 62 3.01 9.36 -0.73
CA MET A 62 3.18 8.53 0.45
C MET A 62 2.36 7.23 0.39
N PHE A 63 1.09 7.32 -0.02
CA PHE A 63 0.23 6.17 -0.28
C PHE A 63 0.86 5.20 -1.28
N VAL A 64 1.29 5.68 -2.45
CA VAL A 64 1.89 4.82 -3.49
C VAL A 64 3.18 4.17 -2.99
N ARG A 65 4.05 4.92 -2.30
CA ARG A 65 5.30 4.36 -1.74
C ARG A 65 5.02 3.29 -0.69
N ALA A 66 4.09 3.56 0.23
CA ALA A 66 3.70 2.61 1.28
C ALA A 66 3.04 1.36 0.69
N PHE A 67 2.18 1.54 -0.33
CA PHE A 67 1.57 0.44 -1.05
C PHE A 67 2.62 -0.43 -1.75
N VAL A 68 3.56 0.16 -2.49
CA VAL A 68 4.66 -0.57 -3.13
C VAL A 68 5.53 -1.29 -2.08
N ALA A 69 5.90 -0.61 -0.99
CA ALA A 69 6.70 -1.20 0.08
C ALA A 69 6.01 -2.41 0.72
N PHE A 70 4.68 -2.35 0.90
CA PHE A 70 3.90 -3.48 1.39
C PHE A 70 4.03 -4.71 0.47
N PHE A 71 3.83 -4.55 -0.84
CA PHE A 71 3.95 -5.67 -1.78
C PHE A 71 5.39 -6.21 -1.88
N VAL A 72 6.40 -5.34 -1.80
CA VAL A 72 7.80 -5.76 -1.74
C VAL A 72 8.05 -6.62 -0.49
N CYS A 73 7.51 -6.24 0.67
CA CYS A 73 7.63 -7.03 1.89
C CYS A 73 6.92 -8.38 1.77
N LEU A 74 5.71 -8.42 1.20
CA LEU A 74 4.98 -9.67 0.96
C LEU A 74 5.74 -10.61 0.01
N LEU A 75 6.31 -10.07 -1.07
CA LEU A 75 7.12 -10.85 -2.00
C LEU A 75 8.35 -11.43 -1.31
N ALA A 76 9.05 -10.64 -0.48
CA ALA A 76 10.18 -11.12 0.30
C ALA A 76 9.79 -12.24 1.27
N ILE A 77 8.64 -12.11 1.96
CA ILE A 77 8.09 -13.15 2.83
C ILE A 77 7.82 -14.44 2.04
N ALA A 78 7.17 -14.33 0.88
CA ALA A 78 6.85 -15.49 0.04
C ALA A 78 8.12 -16.23 -0.40
N VAL A 79 9.11 -15.50 -0.93
CA VAL A 79 10.40 -16.06 -1.35
C VAL A 79 11.12 -16.73 -0.19
N LEU A 80 11.23 -16.07 0.96
CA LEU A 80 11.88 -16.63 2.15
C LEU A 80 11.16 -17.87 2.67
N SER A 81 9.83 -17.88 2.65
CA SER A 81 9.03 -19.03 3.08
C SER A 81 9.24 -20.24 2.19
N ILE A 82 9.30 -20.05 0.86
CA ILE A 82 9.60 -21.13 -0.09
C ILE A 82 11.01 -21.68 0.16
N LEU A 83 12.01 -20.82 0.36
CA LEU A 83 13.37 -21.26 0.63
C LEU A 83 13.49 -22.03 1.96
N LEU A 84 12.74 -21.64 2.98
CA LEU A 84 12.66 -22.34 4.27
C LEU A 84 11.95 -23.70 4.19
N ALA A 85 10.97 -23.83 3.29
CA ALA A 85 10.18 -25.05 3.12
C ALA A 85 10.86 -26.12 2.24
N ARG A 86 12.01 -25.80 1.60
CA ARG A 86 12.76 -26.79 0.81
C ARG A 86 13.45 -27.79 1.75
N PRO A 87 13.18 -29.10 1.63
CA PRO A 87 13.98 -30.11 2.31
C PRO A 87 15.41 -30.05 1.77
N ALA A 88 16.38 -30.19 2.68
CA ALA A 88 17.81 -30.22 2.37
C ALA A 88 18.17 -31.37 1.44
#